data_AF-A0A6J2JVL5-F1
#
_entry.id   AF-A0A6J2JVL5-F1
#
_cell.length_a   1.000
_cell.length_b   1.000
_cell.length_c   1.000
_cell.angle_alpha   90.00
_cell.angle_beta   90.00
_cell.angle_gamma   90.00
#
_symmetry.space_group_name_H-M   'P 1'
#
loop_
_entity.id
_entity.type
_entity.pdbx_description
1 polymer ?
#
loop_
_entity_poly.entity_id
_entity_poly.type
_entity_poly.pdbx_seq_one_letter_code
_entity_poly.pdbx_strand_id
1 'polypeptide(L)'
;MSSRHLAHTAADLRWSEYRASIDKFDKWTPNPKQSDFCIASLGDIEDKVNYYHKCKVDGVCRDMLINGSDFGYALLHRLLFLQSARYGRGCSIFSPPQDDDLRNKFCSIAYGEAELIAQHGFNIADLLFEQVSLCALDGHVEFLRRSWLSKLLEHQSTLGCFGYRPQQTLYVETKKAQTWRISKQNHQLLGGHCNGHFTSVAAATLAAAVRFILENY
;
A
#
# COMPACT_ATOMS: atom_id res chain seq x y z
N MET A 1 42.10 -4.25 -13.60
CA MET A 1 41.70 -5.66 -13.40
C MET A 1 41.72 -5.93 -11.91
N SER A 2 40.54 -5.96 -11.28
CA SER A 2 39.86 -7.18 -10.79
C SER A 2 40.38 -7.54 -9.39
N SER A 3 39.61 -7.72 -8.32
CA SER A 3 38.17 -7.92 -8.11
C SER A 3 37.91 -7.56 -6.64
N ARG A 4 36.97 -6.64 -6.35
CA ARG A 4 36.41 -6.55 -5.00
C ARG A 4 35.35 -7.65 -4.90
N HIS A 5 35.72 -8.78 -4.32
CA HIS A 5 34.75 -9.78 -3.90
C HIS A 5 33.79 -9.14 -2.90
N LEU A 6 32.52 -9.02 -3.29
CA LEU A 6 31.41 -8.61 -2.44
C LEU A 6 31.11 -9.77 -1.49
N ALA A 7 31.58 -9.67 -0.25
CA ALA A 7 31.07 -10.51 0.83
C ALA A 7 29.68 -9.96 1.23
N HIS A 8 28.63 -10.62 0.77
CA HIS A 8 27.26 -10.31 1.19
C HIS A 8 27.07 -10.71 2.66
N THR A 9 26.59 -9.80 3.51
CA THR A 9 26.29 -10.11 4.91
C THR A 9 25.03 -10.98 5.01
N ALA A 10 24.81 -11.67 6.14
CA ALA A 10 23.58 -12.42 6.38
C ALA A 10 22.31 -11.53 6.37
N ALA A 11 22.45 -10.24 6.66
CA ALA A 11 21.37 -9.26 6.51
C ALA A 11 21.08 -8.97 5.03
N ASP A 12 22.13 -8.82 4.20
CA ASP A 12 21.97 -8.60 2.75
C ASP A 12 21.34 -9.81 2.05
N LEU A 13 21.71 -11.03 2.45
CA LEU A 13 21.10 -12.26 1.92
C LEU A 13 19.60 -12.32 2.25
N ARG A 14 19.24 -12.04 3.51
CA ARG A 14 17.83 -11.98 3.95
C ARG A 14 17.04 -10.89 3.23
N TRP A 15 17.65 -9.73 2.97
CA TRP A 15 17.05 -8.67 2.17
C TRP A 15 16.83 -9.10 0.72
N SER A 16 17.82 -9.76 0.10
CA SER A 16 17.70 -10.22 -1.28
C SER A 16 16.59 -11.24 -1.47
N GLU A 17 16.42 -12.16 -0.51
CA GLU A 17 15.35 -13.15 -0.48
C GLU A 17 13.98 -12.49 -0.27
N TYR A 18 13.90 -11.54 0.66
CA TYR A 18 12.71 -10.74 0.87
C TYR A 18 12.33 -9.99 -0.41
N ARG A 19 13.27 -9.26 -1.02
CA ARG A 19 13.04 -8.53 -2.27
C ARG A 19 12.56 -9.44 -3.39
N ALA A 20 13.22 -10.59 -3.59
CA ALA A 20 12.83 -11.57 -4.59
C ALA A 20 11.44 -12.17 -4.34
N SER A 21 10.99 -12.19 -3.09
CA SER A 21 9.63 -12.59 -2.73
C SER A 21 8.63 -11.49 -3.05
N ILE A 22 8.92 -10.23 -2.72
CA ILE A 22 8.07 -9.08 -3.07
C ILE A 22 7.82 -8.97 -4.58
N ASP A 23 8.85 -9.17 -5.40
CA ASP A 23 8.73 -9.10 -6.87
C ASP A 23 7.84 -10.23 -7.46
N LYS A 24 7.53 -11.27 -6.68
CA LYS A 24 6.64 -12.39 -7.05
C LYS A 24 5.25 -12.26 -6.41
N PHE A 25 4.76 -11.04 -6.21
CA PHE A 25 3.50 -10.76 -5.50
C PHE A 25 2.29 -11.57 -5.99
N ASP A 26 2.23 -11.92 -7.28
CA ASP A 26 1.16 -12.76 -7.85
C ASP A 26 1.08 -14.19 -7.27
N LYS A 27 2.16 -14.67 -6.64
CA LYS A 27 2.23 -16.01 -6.02
C LYS A 27 1.72 -16.04 -4.59
N TRP A 28 1.64 -14.89 -3.94
CA TRP A 28 1.24 -14.80 -2.54
C TRP A 28 -0.27 -14.62 -2.43
N THR A 29 -0.81 -14.87 -1.25
CA THR A 29 -2.26 -14.87 -1.03
C THR A 29 -2.64 -13.81 -0.01
N PRO A 30 -3.57 -12.89 -0.31
CA PRO A 30 -4.17 -12.66 -1.62
C PRO A 30 -3.18 -12.06 -2.62
N ASN A 31 -3.26 -12.50 -3.88
CA ASN A 31 -2.69 -11.75 -5.00
C ASN A 31 -3.65 -10.60 -5.41
N PRO A 32 -3.25 -9.69 -6.31
CA PRO A 32 -4.10 -8.55 -6.68
C PRO A 32 -5.49 -8.96 -7.19
N LYS A 33 -5.60 -10.01 -8.01
CA LYS A 33 -6.90 -10.46 -8.53
C LYS A 33 -7.81 -11.02 -7.43
N GLN A 34 -7.24 -11.78 -6.49
CA GLN A 34 -7.97 -12.30 -5.33
C GLN A 34 -8.43 -11.16 -4.41
N SER A 35 -7.57 -10.16 -4.21
CA SER A 35 -7.91 -8.96 -3.44
C SER A 35 -9.03 -8.16 -4.09
N ASP A 36 -8.93 -7.90 -5.39
CA ASP A 36 -9.96 -7.18 -6.16
C ASP A 36 -11.31 -7.90 -6.08
N PHE A 37 -11.31 -9.23 -6.22
CA PHE A 37 -12.50 -10.05 -6.05
C PHE A 37 -13.15 -9.85 -4.67
N CYS A 38 -12.36 -9.91 -3.60
CA CYS A 38 -12.88 -9.74 -2.25
C CYS A 38 -13.38 -8.33 -1.97
N ILE A 39 -12.63 -7.30 -2.36
CA ILE A 39 -13.06 -5.91 -2.20
C ILE A 39 -14.35 -5.65 -3.00
N ALA A 40 -14.45 -6.16 -4.24
CA ALA A 40 -15.66 -6.05 -5.04
C ALA A 40 -16.87 -6.71 -4.36
N SER A 41 -16.68 -7.85 -3.69
CA SER A 41 -17.77 -8.54 -2.97
C SER A 41 -18.39 -7.72 -1.83
N LEU A 42 -17.68 -6.71 -1.29
CA LEU A 42 -18.25 -5.79 -0.31
C LEU A 42 -19.35 -4.89 -0.89
N GLY A 43 -19.38 -4.76 -2.23
CA GLY A 43 -20.41 -4.02 -2.96
C GLY A 43 -21.75 -4.73 -3.01
N ASP A 44 -21.82 -6.02 -2.67
CA ASP A 44 -23.08 -6.76 -2.65
C ASP A 44 -23.95 -6.29 -1.46
N ILE A 45 -25.13 -5.74 -1.78
CA ILE A 45 -26.06 -5.15 -0.81
C ILE A 45 -27.12 -6.19 -0.40
N GLU A 46 -27.39 -6.31 0.90
CA GLU A 46 -28.74 -6.64 1.37
C GLU A 46 -29.30 -5.43 2.13
N ASP A 47 -30.49 -4.98 1.71
CA ASP A 47 -31.33 -4.10 2.51
C ASP A 47 -31.69 -4.84 3.80
N LYS A 48 -31.14 -4.39 4.94
CA LYS A 48 -31.86 -4.26 6.23
C LYS A 48 -30.95 -3.83 7.37
N VAL A 49 -31.25 -2.63 7.86
CA VAL A 49 -31.40 -2.25 9.27
C VAL A 49 -31.03 -3.35 10.27
N ASN A 50 -29.77 -3.38 10.71
CA ASN A 50 -29.38 -4.11 11.90
C ASN A 50 -28.12 -3.45 12.51
N TYR A 51 -28.19 -3.13 13.80
CA TYR A 51 -27.19 -2.34 14.54
C TYR A 51 -25.78 -2.96 14.61
N TYR A 52 -25.61 -4.20 14.17
CA TYR A 52 -24.31 -4.90 14.08
C TYR A 52 -24.10 -5.40 12.64
N HIS A 53 -23.64 -4.50 11.77
CA HIS A 53 -23.44 -4.84 10.36
C HIS A 53 -22.22 -5.76 10.21
N LYS A 54 -22.47 -7.07 10.00
CA LYS A 54 -21.47 -7.98 9.43
C LYS A 54 -21.54 -7.89 7.90
N CYS A 55 -20.39 -7.85 7.24
CA CYS A 55 -20.33 -7.83 5.79
C CYS A 55 -20.68 -9.21 5.22
N LYS A 56 -21.49 -9.24 4.16
CA LYS A 56 -21.71 -10.44 3.36
C LYS A 56 -20.53 -10.60 2.41
N VAL A 57 -19.64 -11.53 2.73
CA VAL A 57 -18.46 -11.84 1.93
C VAL A 57 -18.32 -13.35 1.73
N ASP A 58 -17.65 -13.74 0.66
CA ASP A 58 -17.39 -15.16 0.36
C ASP A 58 -16.52 -15.81 1.45
N GLY A 59 -16.69 -17.11 1.66
CA GLY A 59 -15.86 -17.90 2.58
C GLY A 59 -14.38 -17.85 2.21
N VAL A 60 -14.06 -17.83 0.92
CA VAL A 60 -12.69 -17.72 0.41
C VAL A 60 -12.04 -16.40 0.85
N CYS A 61 -12.80 -15.30 0.88
CA CYS A 61 -12.29 -14.00 1.34
C CYS A 61 -12.01 -13.99 2.85
N ARG A 62 -12.85 -14.66 3.65
CA ARG A 62 -12.60 -14.85 5.07
C ARG A 62 -11.37 -15.74 5.31
N ASP A 63 -11.23 -16.81 4.55
CA ASP A 63 -10.08 -17.71 4.65
C ASP A 63 -8.77 -16.98 4.35
N MET A 64 -8.72 -16.18 3.27
CA MET A 64 -7.53 -15.39 2.93
C MET A 64 -7.18 -14.34 3.99
N LEU A 65 -8.16 -13.82 4.73
CA LEU A 65 -7.89 -12.94 5.87
C LEU A 65 -7.20 -13.64 7.03
N ILE A 66 -7.43 -14.94 7.24
CA ILE A 66 -6.83 -15.69 8.34
C ILE A 66 -5.54 -16.39 7.90
N ASN A 67 -5.58 -17.06 6.76
CA ASN A 67 -4.57 -18.00 6.29
C ASN A 67 -3.70 -17.45 5.14
N GLY A 68 -3.89 -16.19 4.77
CA GLY A 68 -3.06 -15.52 3.76
C GLY A 68 -1.60 -15.35 4.18
N SER A 69 -0.77 -14.94 3.23
CA SER A 69 0.63 -14.58 3.44
C SER A 69 0.73 -13.35 4.36
N ASP A 70 1.61 -13.44 5.36
CA ASP A 70 1.83 -12.43 6.40
C ASP A 70 3.02 -11.48 6.04
N PHE A 71 3.15 -11.07 4.77
CA PHE A 71 4.21 -10.14 4.36
C PHE A 71 3.86 -9.37 3.05
N GLY A 72 4.52 -8.24 2.83
CA GLY A 72 4.49 -7.47 1.59
C GLY A 72 3.09 -7.06 1.12
N TYR A 73 2.91 -7.04 -0.20
CA TYR A 73 1.63 -6.65 -0.82
C TYR A 73 0.45 -7.54 -0.38
N ALA A 74 0.67 -8.84 -0.15
CA ALA A 74 -0.39 -9.75 0.29
C ALA A 74 -0.92 -9.40 1.68
N LEU A 75 -0.02 -9.05 2.62
CA LEU A 75 -0.39 -8.54 3.94
C LEU A 75 -1.22 -7.25 3.83
N LEU A 76 -0.77 -6.30 3.01
CA LEU A 76 -1.45 -5.02 2.82
C LEU A 76 -2.80 -5.17 2.15
N HIS A 77 -2.96 -6.11 1.23
CA HIS A 77 -4.25 -6.40 0.60
C HIS A 77 -5.25 -6.99 1.60
N ARG A 78 -4.80 -7.76 2.59
CA ARG A 78 -5.66 -8.22 3.72
C ARG A 78 -6.10 -7.06 4.60
N LEU A 79 -5.17 -6.15 4.93
CA LEU A 79 -5.47 -4.93 5.66
C LEU A 79 -6.45 -4.04 4.88
N LEU A 80 -6.20 -3.80 3.61
CA LEU A 80 -7.03 -3.00 2.71
C LEU A 80 -8.46 -3.55 2.63
N PHE A 81 -8.62 -4.88 2.60
CA PHE A 81 -9.94 -5.50 2.61
C PHE A 81 -10.71 -5.22 3.92
N LEU A 82 -10.06 -5.35 5.08
CA LEU A 82 -10.66 -4.99 6.38
C LEU A 82 -11.00 -3.50 6.47
N GLN A 83 -10.13 -2.63 5.96
CA GLN A 83 -10.38 -1.18 5.93
C GLN A 83 -11.51 -0.80 4.98
N SER A 84 -11.61 -1.47 3.82
CA SER A 84 -12.71 -1.27 2.88
C SER A 84 -14.05 -1.66 3.50
N ALA A 85 -14.09 -2.75 4.26
CA ALA A 85 -15.26 -3.15 5.04
C ALA A 85 -15.64 -2.09 6.09
N ARG A 86 -14.66 -1.68 6.91
CA ARG A 86 -14.87 -0.71 8.01
C ARG A 86 -15.28 0.66 7.50
N TYR A 87 -14.46 1.28 6.66
CA TYR A 87 -14.63 2.68 6.25
C TYR A 87 -15.52 2.84 5.02
N GLY A 88 -15.51 1.86 4.10
CA GLY A 88 -16.31 1.92 2.88
C GLY A 88 -17.74 1.42 3.06
N ARG A 89 -17.97 0.43 3.94
CA ARG A 89 -19.29 -0.18 4.16
C ARG A 89 -19.84 0.00 5.58
N GLY A 90 -19.02 0.38 6.56
CA GLY A 90 -19.46 0.48 7.95
C GLY A 90 -19.79 -0.88 8.57
N CYS A 91 -19.17 -1.97 8.09
CA CYS A 91 -19.42 -3.33 8.56
C CYS A 91 -18.13 -4.06 8.97
N SER A 92 -18.28 -5.17 9.70
CA SER A 92 -17.19 -6.07 10.10
C SER A 92 -17.23 -7.38 9.31
N ILE A 93 -16.08 -7.93 8.93
CA ILE A 93 -15.98 -9.22 8.25
C ILE A 93 -16.28 -10.37 9.22
N PHE A 94 -15.67 -10.34 10.41
CA PHE A 94 -15.90 -11.35 11.45
C PHE A 94 -16.69 -10.78 12.63
N SER A 95 -16.09 -9.80 13.31
CA SER A 95 -16.66 -9.00 14.40
C SER A 95 -15.78 -7.78 14.62
N PRO A 96 -16.27 -6.66 15.21
CA PRO A 96 -15.45 -5.48 15.42
C PRO A 96 -14.13 -5.77 16.18
N PRO A 97 -14.14 -6.49 17.33
CA PRO A 97 -12.89 -6.76 18.04
C PRO A 97 -11.91 -7.63 17.24
N GLN A 98 -12.41 -8.68 16.57
CA GLN A 98 -11.55 -9.57 15.80
C GLN A 98 -10.94 -8.87 14.58
N ASP A 99 -11.73 -8.03 13.89
CA ASP A 99 -11.24 -7.25 12.77
C ASP A 99 -10.21 -6.21 13.24
N ASP A 100 -10.44 -5.58 14.40
CA ASP A 100 -9.47 -4.66 15.02
C ASP A 100 -8.15 -5.36 15.37
N ASP A 101 -8.22 -6.54 15.99
CA ASP A 101 -7.03 -7.35 16.30
C ASP A 101 -6.24 -7.73 15.05
N LEU A 102 -6.93 -8.10 13.96
CA LEU A 102 -6.29 -8.41 12.68
C LEU A 102 -5.61 -7.18 12.08
N ARG A 103 -6.26 -6.01 12.06
CA ARG A 103 -5.65 -4.78 11.54
C ARG A 103 -4.42 -4.37 12.36
N ASN A 104 -4.52 -4.43 13.68
CA ASN A 104 -3.38 -4.15 14.58
C ASN A 104 -2.21 -5.14 14.35
N LYS A 105 -2.51 -6.44 14.22
CA LYS A 105 -1.51 -7.47 13.90
C LYS A 105 -0.82 -7.14 12.57
N PHE A 106 -1.60 -6.85 11.53
CA PHE A 106 -1.05 -6.57 10.20
C PHE A 106 -0.18 -5.32 10.19
N CYS A 107 -0.60 -4.24 10.87
CA CYS A 107 0.21 -3.04 10.98
C CYS A 107 1.48 -3.23 11.79
N SER A 108 1.45 -4.06 12.84
CA SER A 108 2.68 -4.42 13.57
C SER A 108 3.70 -5.14 12.69
N ILE A 109 3.25 -6.08 11.84
CA ILE A 109 4.13 -6.76 10.88
C ILE A 109 4.63 -5.79 9.81
N ALA A 110 3.73 -4.99 9.25
CA ALA A 110 4.05 -3.99 8.22
C ALA A 110 5.06 -2.95 8.71
N TYR A 111 5.05 -2.61 10.01
CA TYR A 111 6.02 -1.68 10.59
C TYR A 111 7.45 -2.24 10.51
N GLY A 112 7.63 -3.51 10.89
CA GLY A 112 8.93 -4.18 10.79
C GLY A 112 9.44 -4.25 9.34
N GLU A 113 8.55 -4.50 8.38
CA GLU A 113 8.90 -4.47 6.95
C GLU A 113 9.26 -3.06 6.48
N ALA A 114 8.50 -2.05 6.89
CA ALA A 114 8.76 -0.65 6.53
C ALA A 114 10.12 -0.19 7.04
N GLU A 115 10.49 -0.57 8.27
CA GLU A 115 11.82 -0.29 8.82
C GLU A 115 12.92 -1.00 8.03
N LEU A 116 12.73 -2.27 7.67
CA LEU A 116 13.67 -3.00 6.82
C LEU A 116 13.86 -2.34 5.45
N ILE A 117 12.78 -1.92 4.80
CA ILE A 117 12.82 -1.22 3.51
C ILE A 117 13.54 0.14 3.64
N ALA A 118 13.26 0.89 4.70
CA ALA A 118 13.91 2.17 4.96
C ALA A 118 15.43 2.01 5.21
N GLN A 119 15.84 0.98 5.95
CA GLN A 119 17.25 0.64 6.18
C GLN A 119 17.99 0.29 4.89
N HIS A 120 17.28 -0.28 3.92
CA HIS A 120 17.80 -0.60 2.59
C HIS A 120 17.51 0.49 1.57
N GLY A 121 17.52 1.75 2.00
CA GLY A 121 17.52 2.91 1.11
C GLY A 121 16.20 3.17 0.38
N PHE A 122 15.07 2.69 0.89
CA PHE A 122 13.74 2.89 0.30
C PHE A 122 13.60 2.28 -1.10
N ASN A 123 14.35 1.20 -1.40
CA ASN A 123 14.38 0.55 -2.70
C ASN A 123 13.03 -0.06 -3.15
N ILE A 124 12.05 -0.18 -2.24
CA ILE A 124 10.67 -0.58 -2.52
C ILE A 124 9.71 0.53 -2.04
N ALA A 125 9.95 1.76 -2.49
CA ALA A 125 9.21 2.95 -2.04
C ALA A 125 7.68 2.77 -2.14
N ASP A 126 7.20 2.16 -3.22
CA ASP A 126 5.78 1.85 -3.41
C ASP A 126 5.18 1.06 -2.24
N LEU A 127 5.74 -0.12 -1.94
CA LEU A 127 5.32 -0.95 -0.82
C LEU A 127 5.44 -0.23 0.53
N LEU A 128 6.54 0.49 0.77
CA LEU A 128 6.72 1.23 2.03
C LEU A 128 5.63 2.27 2.23
N PHE A 129 5.28 3.03 1.18
CA PHE A 129 4.25 4.06 1.32
C PHE A 129 2.83 3.50 1.30
N GLU A 130 2.60 2.31 0.74
CA GLU A 130 1.37 1.56 1.00
C GLU A 130 1.25 1.21 2.49
N GLN A 131 2.32 0.69 3.11
CA GLN A 131 2.35 0.38 4.55
C GLN A 131 2.06 1.64 5.38
N VAL A 132 2.73 2.75 5.07
CA VAL A 132 2.49 4.04 5.73
C VAL A 132 1.05 4.50 5.55
N SER A 133 0.52 4.48 4.33
CA SER A 133 -0.81 5.00 4.04
C SER A 133 -1.91 4.21 4.76
N LEU A 134 -1.88 2.88 4.67
CA LEU A 134 -2.91 2.03 5.26
C LEU A 134 -2.81 2.03 6.79
N CYS A 135 -1.61 1.92 7.36
CA CYS A 135 -1.49 1.85 8.82
C CYS A 135 -1.68 3.20 9.51
N ALA A 136 -1.23 4.31 8.91
CA ALA A 136 -1.52 5.64 9.46
C ALA A 136 -3.02 5.95 9.42
N LEU A 137 -3.75 5.48 8.40
CA LEU A 137 -5.22 5.61 8.35
C LEU A 137 -5.90 4.90 9.53
N ASP A 138 -5.33 3.78 9.97
CA ASP A 138 -5.81 3.00 11.12
C ASP A 138 -5.36 3.57 12.49
N GLY A 139 -4.56 4.65 12.49
CA GLY A 139 -4.13 5.35 13.70
C GLY A 139 -2.71 5.03 14.17
N HIS A 140 -1.94 4.26 13.40
CA HIS A 140 -0.54 3.95 13.70
C HIS A 140 0.38 5.12 13.34
N VAL A 141 0.46 6.11 14.23
CA VAL A 141 1.22 7.36 14.03
C VAL A 141 2.73 7.14 13.91
N GLU A 142 3.24 6.00 14.37
CA GLU A 142 4.64 5.61 14.23
C GLU A 142 5.11 5.51 12.77
N PHE A 143 4.19 5.38 11.82
CA PHE A 143 4.49 5.41 10.38
C PHE A 143 4.69 6.83 9.83
N LEU A 144 4.22 7.87 10.52
CA LEU A 144 4.30 9.27 10.07
C LEU A 144 5.65 9.91 10.40
N ARG A 145 6.74 9.18 10.14
CA ARG A 145 8.11 9.63 10.40
C ARG A 145 8.51 10.71 9.40
N ARG A 146 9.05 11.82 9.90
CA ARG A 146 9.54 12.92 9.05
C ARG A 146 10.47 12.46 7.93
N SER A 147 11.41 11.56 8.23
CA SER A 147 12.34 11.04 7.21
C SER A 147 11.64 10.26 6.10
N TRP A 148 10.59 9.50 6.43
CA TRP A 148 9.81 8.74 5.46
C TRP A 148 8.94 9.67 4.61
N LEU A 149 8.27 10.64 5.23
CA LEU A 149 7.48 11.65 4.52
C LEU A 149 8.36 12.52 3.61
N SER A 150 9.54 12.93 4.06
CA SER A 150 10.51 13.62 3.20
C SER A 150 10.90 12.77 2.00
N LYS A 151 11.10 11.46 2.21
CA LYS A 151 11.41 10.56 1.11
C LYS A 151 10.25 10.42 0.12
N LEU A 152 9.01 10.37 0.57
CA LEU A 152 7.82 10.38 -0.30
C LEU A 152 7.81 11.61 -1.20
N LEU A 153 8.11 12.79 -0.64
CA LEU A 153 8.09 14.06 -1.38
C LEU A 153 9.17 14.12 -2.47
N GLU A 154 10.28 13.39 -2.35
CA GLU A 154 11.27 13.27 -3.44
C GLU A 154 10.70 12.59 -4.70
N HIS A 155 9.62 11.84 -4.56
CA HIS A 155 8.90 11.21 -5.68
C HIS A 155 7.83 12.11 -6.30
N GLN A 156 7.58 13.30 -5.74
CA GLN A 156 6.65 14.25 -6.32
C GLN A 156 7.24 14.88 -7.59
N SER A 157 6.48 14.85 -8.67
CA SER A 157 6.83 15.52 -9.92
C SER A 157 6.55 17.03 -9.85
N THR A 158 7.07 17.79 -10.82
CA THR A 158 6.71 19.21 -11.00
C THR A 158 5.23 19.42 -11.32
N LEU A 159 4.53 18.37 -11.77
CA LEU A 159 3.09 18.39 -12.06
C LEU A 159 2.23 18.09 -10.82
N GLY A 160 2.86 17.87 -9.66
CA GLY A 160 2.20 17.59 -8.38
C GLY A 160 1.80 16.12 -8.16
N CYS A 161 1.84 15.28 -9.20
CA CYS A 161 1.62 13.82 -9.10
C CYS A 161 2.90 13.07 -8.69
N PHE A 162 2.79 11.76 -8.42
CA PHE A 162 3.92 10.93 -7.96
C PHE A 162 4.25 9.79 -8.93
N GLY A 163 5.51 9.36 -8.93
CA GLY A 163 6.00 8.24 -9.73
C GLY A 163 7.06 7.40 -9.01
N TYR A 164 7.26 6.16 -9.44
CA TYR A 164 8.19 5.21 -8.78
C TYR A 164 9.65 5.67 -8.74
N ARG A 165 10.04 6.61 -9.60
CA ARG A 165 11.38 7.19 -9.62
C ARG A 165 11.33 8.58 -9.00
N PRO A 166 12.25 8.90 -8.09
CA PRO A 166 12.48 10.28 -7.67
C PRO A 166 12.72 11.16 -8.90
N GLN A 167 12.37 12.43 -8.77
CA GLN A 167 12.40 13.40 -9.86
C GLN A 167 13.72 13.34 -10.66
N GLN A 168 13.66 12.83 -11.89
CA GLN A 168 14.65 13.15 -12.91
C GLN A 168 14.09 14.36 -13.65
N THR A 169 14.85 15.46 -13.68
CA THR A 169 14.54 16.67 -14.47
C THR A 169 14.42 16.30 -15.95
N LEU A 170 13.25 15.86 -16.37
CA LEU A 170 12.95 15.61 -17.77
C LEU A 170 12.17 16.81 -18.30
N TYR A 171 12.92 17.79 -18.80
CA TYR A 171 12.40 18.76 -19.76
C TYR A 171 12.07 17.99 -21.05
N VAL A 172 10.79 17.84 -21.38
CA VAL A 172 10.38 17.36 -22.72
C VAL A 172 9.16 18.12 -23.17
N GLU A 173 9.27 18.73 -24.36
CA GLU A 173 8.20 19.43 -25.07
C GLU A 173 6.96 18.55 -25.19
N THR A 174 5.87 18.98 -24.56
CA THR A 174 4.58 18.35 -24.72
C THR A 174 4.05 18.62 -26.13
N LYS A 175 4.20 17.66 -27.06
CA LYS A 175 3.22 17.53 -28.14
C LYS A 175 1.87 17.24 -27.48
N LYS A 176 1.02 18.26 -27.40
CA LYS A 176 -0.33 18.19 -26.81
C LYS A 176 -1.10 17.00 -27.38
N ALA A 177 -1.13 15.89 -26.66
CA ALA A 177 -2.11 14.85 -26.92
C ALA A 177 -3.48 15.44 -26.55
N GLN A 178 -4.30 15.74 -27.55
CA GLN A 178 -5.61 16.39 -27.38
C GLN A 178 -6.68 15.48 -26.73
N THR A 179 -6.32 14.26 -26.31
CA THR A 179 -7.23 13.34 -25.64
C THR A 179 -6.57 12.71 -24.43
N TRP A 180 -7.09 13.03 -23.25
CA TRP A 180 -6.69 12.41 -21.99
C TRP A 180 -7.34 11.04 -21.92
N ARG A 181 -6.55 9.96 -22.03
CA ARG A 181 -7.03 8.60 -21.75
C ARG A 181 -6.45 8.15 -20.43
N ILE A 182 -7.32 7.75 -19.49
CA ILE A 182 -6.91 6.95 -18.34
C ILE A 182 -6.50 5.59 -18.91
N SER A 183 -5.20 5.39 -19.13
CA SER A 183 -4.68 4.08 -19.50
C SER A 183 -4.74 3.18 -18.26
N LYS A 184 -5.85 2.45 -18.11
CA LYS A 184 -6.03 1.47 -17.03
C LYS A 184 -4.96 0.37 -17.05
N GLN A 185 -4.33 0.12 -18.21
CA GLN A 185 -3.44 -1.04 -18.38
C GLN A 185 -2.11 -0.90 -17.65
N ASN A 186 -1.56 0.32 -17.50
CA ASN A 186 -0.23 0.54 -16.91
C ASN A 186 -0.20 1.57 -15.77
N HIS A 187 -1.36 2.08 -15.34
CA HIS A 187 -1.49 3.16 -14.35
C HIS A 187 -0.71 4.44 -14.71
N GLN A 188 -0.18 4.57 -15.93
CA GLN A 188 0.57 5.74 -16.37
C GLN A 188 -0.39 6.89 -16.68
N LEU A 189 -0.15 8.04 -16.05
CA LEU A 189 -0.88 9.28 -16.31
C LEU A 189 0.08 10.32 -16.86
N LEU A 190 -0.47 11.36 -17.49
CA LEU A 190 0.26 12.49 -18.04
C LEU A 190 1.47 12.05 -18.88
N GLY A 191 1.27 11.16 -19.87
CA GLY A 191 2.35 10.71 -20.74
C GLY A 191 3.45 9.88 -20.06
N GLY A 192 3.17 9.28 -18.90
CA GLY A 192 4.14 8.48 -18.15
C GLY A 192 4.90 9.25 -17.06
N HIS A 193 4.62 10.55 -16.90
CA HIS A 193 5.19 11.36 -15.83
C HIS A 193 4.65 10.99 -14.44
N CYS A 194 3.46 10.39 -14.39
CA CYS A 194 2.83 9.98 -13.14
C CYS A 194 2.48 8.49 -13.19
N ASN A 195 2.44 7.89 -12.00
CA ASN A 195 1.78 6.62 -11.76
C ASN A 195 0.54 6.86 -10.88
N GLY A 196 -0.63 6.44 -11.34
CA GLY A 196 -1.90 6.65 -10.67
C GLY A 196 -2.00 5.95 -9.31
N HIS A 197 -1.53 4.70 -9.24
CA HIS A 197 -1.45 3.93 -7.99
C HIS A 197 -0.57 4.63 -6.96
N PHE A 198 0.66 4.93 -7.33
CA PHE A 198 1.59 5.58 -6.40
C PHE A 198 1.16 7.00 -6.05
N THR A 199 0.49 7.72 -6.96
CA THR A 199 -0.14 9.01 -6.66
C THR A 199 -1.26 8.87 -5.63
N SER A 200 -2.12 7.84 -5.72
CA SER A 200 -3.15 7.61 -4.72
C SER A 200 -2.57 7.26 -3.34
N VAL A 201 -1.54 6.42 -3.30
CA VAL A 201 -0.82 6.05 -2.07
C VAL A 201 -0.18 7.29 -1.42
N ALA A 202 0.48 8.12 -2.23
CA ALA A 202 1.08 9.36 -1.75
C ALA A 202 0.02 10.34 -1.21
N ALA A 203 -1.10 10.50 -1.92
CA ALA A 203 -2.20 11.36 -1.49
C ALA A 203 -2.80 10.89 -0.16
N ALA A 204 -3.05 9.58 0.00
CA ALA A 204 -3.54 9.00 1.25
C ALA A 204 -2.55 9.20 2.41
N THR A 205 -1.26 8.97 2.17
CA THR A 205 -0.18 9.19 3.16
C THR A 205 -0.13 10.65 3.61
N LEU A 206 -0.13 11.59 2.67
CA LEU A 206 -0.07 13.02 2.99
C LEU A 206 -1.35 13.49 3.69
N ALA A 207 -2.52 12.96 3.32
CA ALA A 207 -3.76 13.25 4.02
C ALA A 207 -3.72 12.79 5.49
N ALA A 208 -3.19 11.58 5.75
CA ALA A 208 -3.00 11.08 7.11
C ALA A 208 -2.00 11.94 7.90
N ALA A 209 -0.90 12.36 7.29
CA ALA A 209 0.07 13.26 7.92
C ALA A 209 -0.52 14.63 8.26
N VAL A 210 -1.24 15.25 7.32
CA VAL A 210 -1.92 16.54 7.54
C VAL A 210 -2.95 16.42 8.66
N ARG A 211 -3.77 15.36 8.63
CA ARG A 211 -4.74 15.09 9.70
C ARG A 211 -4.06 14.98 11.06
N PHE A 212 -3.00 14.19 11.17
CA PHE A 212 -2.24 14.05 12.41
C PHE A 212 -1.71 15.39 12.92
N ILE A 213 -1.16 16.23 12.04
CA ILE A 213 -0.66 17.56 12.41
C ILE A 213 -1.82 18.42 12.95
N LEU A 214 -2.94 18.51 12.23
CA LEU A 214 -4.09 19.34 12.62
C LEU A 214 -4.79 18.87 13.90
N GLU A 215 -4.77 17.57 14.19
CA GLU A 215 -5.42 17.01 15.39
C GLU A 215 -4.53 17.08 16.64
N ASN A 216 -3.22 17.32 16.49
CA ASN A 216 -2.26 17.29 17.61
C ASN A 216 -1.48 18.60 17.83
N TYR A 217 -1.56 19.56 16.90
CA TYR A 217 -0.91 20.88 16.98
C TYR A 217 -1.89 21.99 16.62
#